data_AF-A0A7Z7FC18-F1
#
_entry.id   AF-A0A7Z7FC18-F1
#
_cell.length_a   1.000
_cell.length_b   1.000
_cell.length_c   1.000
_cell.angle_alpha   90.00
_cell.angle_beta   90.00
_cell.angle_gamma   90.00
#
_symmetry.space_group_name_H-M   'P 1'
#
loop_
_entity.id
_entity.type
_entity.pdbx_description
1 polymer ?
#
loop_
_entity_poly.entity_id
_entity_poly.type
_entity_poly.pdbx_seq_one_letter_code
_entity_poly.pdbx_strand_id
1 'polypeptide(L)'
;MKRAIITILIVLIAFAQMASASVPFDGSIDWDGNQGLTSAQLNCNDDKAPSGEDGYLHWIFIGATNVTYAVILVDGEEFPANTYQGNNVDFYTTPYYEFDTLKDKTVTVQYALNDPDANLDANAMITLSHYCPGDYEVPEFPTIAVPIAAIIGIAFLMQRRKE
;
A
#
# COMPACT_ATOMS: atom_id res chain seq x y z
N MET A 1 -15.74 -5.10 -52.85
CA MET A 1 -16.50 -4.71 -51.63
C MET A 1 -16.78 -5.89 -50.70
N LYS A 2 -17.46 -6.97 -51.11
CA LYS A 2 -17.78 -8.11 -50.21
C LYS A 2 -16.56 -8.71 -49.47
N ARG A 3 -15.42 -8.87 -50.14
CA ARG A 3 -14.20 -9.40 -49.51
C ARG A 3 -13.62 -8.48 -48.44
N ALA A 4 -13.64 -7.15 -48.65
CA ALA A 4 -13.14 -6.17 -47.68
C ALA A 4 -14.00 -6.11 -46.41
N ILE A 5 -15.33 -6.24 -46.54
CA ILE A 5 -16.26 -6.24 -45.41
C ILE A 5 -16.04 -7.48 -44.53
N ILE A 6 -15.82 -8.65 -45.14
CA ILE A 6 -15.54 -9.89 -44.40
C ILE A 6 -14.22 -9.79 -43.62
N THR A 7 -13.17 -9.22 -44.23
CA THR A 7 -11.88 -9.06 -43.54
C THR A 7 -11.97 -8.10 -42.36
N ILE A 8 -12.69 -6.98 -42.49
CA ILE A 8 -12.90 -6.03 -41.39
C ILE A 8 -13.68 -6.67 -40.24
N LEU A 9 -14.70 -7.48 -40.54
CA LEU A 9 -15.48 -8.17 -39.53
C LEU A 9 -14.64 -9.21 -38.76
N ILE A 10 -13.78 -9.97 -39.46
CA ILE A 10 -12.90 -10.95 -38.83
C ILE A 10 -11.87 -10.26 -37.91
N VAL A 11 -11.33 -9.12 -38.34
CA VAL A 11 -10.40 -8.33 -37.51
C VAL A 11 -11.10 -7.79 -36.26
N LEU A 12 -12.32 -7.25 -36.39
CA LEU A 12 -13.09 -6.75 -35.24
C LEU A 12 -13.45 -7.87 -34.23
N ILE A 13 -13.78 -9.07 -34.71
CA ILE A 13 -14.03 -10.23 -33.84
C ILE A 13 -12.74 -10.69 -33.16
N ALA A 14 -11.61 -10.68 -33.87
CA ALA A 14 -10.31 -11.02 -33.28
C ALA A 14 -9.87 -10.01 -32.20
N PHE A 15 -10.16 -8.70 -32.38
CA PHE A 15 -9.92 -7.69 -31.36
C PHE A 15 -10.88 -7.80 -30.17
N ALA A 16 -12.14 -8.21 -30.39
CA ALA A 16 -13.09 -8.47 -29.31
C ALA A 16 -12.73 -9.71 -28.45
N GLN A 17 -11.87 -10.59 -28.96
CA GLN A 17 -11.37 -11.77 -28.24
C GLN A 17 -10.00 -11.56 -27.59
N MET A 18 -9.45 -10.34 -27.62
CA MET A 18 -8.42 -9.95 -26.66
C MET A 18 -9.09 -9.75 -25.29
N ALA A 19 -9.67 -10.84 -24.78
CA ALA A 19 -10.08 -10.96 -23.40
C ALA A 19 -8.84 -10.61 -22.57
N SER A 20 -9.01 -9.64 -21.67
CA SER A 20 -8.08 -9.34 -20.60
C SER A 20 -7.58 -10.66 -20.03
N ALA A 21 -6.29 -10.96 -20.22
CA ALA A 21 -5.68 -12.09 -19.56
C ALA A 21 -5.77 -11.79 -18.06
N SER A 22 -6.77 -12.37 -17.39
CA SER A 22 -6.86 -12.31 -15.94
C SER A 22 -5.60 -12.98 -15.42
N VAL A 23 -4.81 -12.25 -14.63
CA VAL A 23 -3.73 -12.88 -13.87
C VAL A 23 -4.42 -13.90 -12.97
N PRO A 24 -4.15 -15.20 -13.10
CA PRO A 24 -4.77 -16.18 -12.23
C PRO A 24 -4.18 -15.97 -10.83
N PHE A 25 -5.03 -15.57 -9.89
CA PHE A 25 -4.68 -15.54 -8.48
C PHE A 25 -4.85 -16.95 -7.91
N ASP A 26 -3.90 -17.39 -7.08
CA ASP A 26 -3.90 -18.73 -6.46
C ASP A 26 -4.77 -18.76 -5.20
N GLY A 27 -5.04 -17.61 -4.60
CA GLY A 27 -5.94 -17.52 -3.45
C GLY A 27 -6.23 -16.08 -3.03
N SER A 28 -6.96 -15.96 -1.93
CA SER A 28 -7.31 -14.68 -1.33
C SER A 28 -7.38 -14.74 0.20
N ILE A 29 -7.18 -13.58 0.84
CA ILE A 29 -7.41 -13.36 2.27
C ILE A 29 -8.36 -12.18 2.43
N ASP A 30 -9.41 -12.36 3.20
CA ASP A 30 -10.33 -11.28 3.56
C ASP A 30 -9.88 -10.57 4.84
N TRP A 31 -9.99 -9.25 4.85
CA TRP A 31 -9.85 -8.48 6.08
C TRP A 31 -11.14 -8.56 6.88
N ASP A 32 -11.06 -9.00 8.13
CA ASP A 32 -12.23 -9.29 8.98
C ASP A 32 -12.71 -8.08 9.82
N GLY A 33 -12.18 -6.88 9.54
CA GLY A 33 -12.50 -5.64 10.26
C GLY A 33 -11.92 -5.54 11.67
N ASN A 34 -11.29 -6.61 12.20
CA ASN A 34 -10.77 -6.68 13.57
C ASN A 34 -9.27 -7.02 13.62
N GLN A 35 -8.75 -7.74 12.63
CA GLN A 35 -7.35 -8.07 12.46
C GLN A 35 -6.55 -6.84 12.04
N GLY A 36 -5.35 -6.74 12.61
CA GLY A 36 -4.33 -5.83 12.10
C GLY A 36 -4.56 -4.36 12.42
N LEU A 37 -5.24 -4.03 13.52
CA LEU A 37 -5.17 -2.70 14.11
C LEU A 37 -3.84 -2.54 14.88
N THR A 38 -2.70 -2.53 14.17
CA THR A 38 -1.36 -2.58 14.80
C THR A 38 -0.80 -1.22 15.18
N SER A 39 -1.34 -0.14 14.61
CA SER A 39 -0.89 1.22 14.93
C SER A 39 -1.73 1.85 16.04
N ALA A 40 -1.07 2.39 17.06
CA ALA A 40 -1.70 3.27 18.05
C ALA A 40 -2.30 4.56 17.42
N GLN A 41 -1.99 4.83 16.14
CA GLN A 41 -2.43 5.99 15.37
C GLN A 41 -3.76 5.79 14.62
N LEU A 42 -4.47 4.68 14.86
CA LEU A 42 -5.86 4.58 14.45
C LEU A 42 -6.71 5.66 15.15
N ASN A 43 -6.27 6.15 16.30
CA ASN A 43 -6.95 7.25 16.94
C ASN A 43 -6.55 8.59 16.28
N CYS A 44 -7.24 8.96 15.20
CA CYS A 44 -7.15 10.27 14.55
C CYS A 44 -7.78 11.35 15.46
N ASN A 45 -7.25 11.51 16.66
CA ASN A 45 -7.70 12.46 17.68
C ASN A 45 -7.37 13.93 17.34
N ASP A 46 -6.81 14.20 16.16
CA ASP A 46 -6.65 15.56 15.68
C ASP A 46 -7.92 15.96 14.92
N ASP A 47 -8.63 16.95 15.44
CA ASP A 47 -9.74 17.70 14.83
C ASP A 47 -9.35 18.41 13.49
N LYS A 48 -8.26 17.99 12.86
CA LYS A 48 -7.63 18.57 11.67
C LYS A 48 -7.48 17.62 10.50
N ALA A 49 -7.93 16.37 10.62
CA ALA A 49 -8.07 15.47 9.48
C ALA A 49 -8.93 16.18 8.41
N PRO A 50 -8.37 16.54 7.24
CA PRO A 50 -9.13 17.23 6.20
C PRO A 50 -10.28 16.33 5.78
N SER A 51 -11.47 16.91 5.69
CA SER A 51 -12.64 16.25 5.15
C SER A 51 -12.37 15.77 3.72
N GLY A 52 -12.25 14.46 3.55
CA GLY A 52 -12.80 13.72 2.41
C GLY A 52 -12.07 13.72 1.06
N GLU A 53 -11.09 14.58 0.79
CA GLU A 53 -10.52 14.67 -0.59
C GLU A 53 -9.02 14.40 -0.73
N ASP A 54 -8.20 14.60 0.32
CA ASP A 54 -6.73 14.44 0.23
C ASP A 54 -6.17 13.28 1.08
N GLY A 55 -7.03 12.37 1.53
CA GLY A 55 -6.65 11.27 2.42
C GLY A 55 -6.43 9.94 1.72
N TYR A 56 -5.59 9.10 2.31
CA TYR A 56 -5.42 7.72 1.89
C TYR A 56 -5.32 6.76 3.08
N LEU A 57 -5.71 5.49 2.87
CA LEU A 57 -5.47 4.41 3.82
C LEU A 57 -4.20 3.65 3.44
N HIS A 58 -3.41 3.29 4.44
CA HIS A 58 -2.26 2.41 4.26
C HIS A 58 -2.54 1.01 4.77
N TRP A 59 -2.34 0.04 3.90
CA TRP A 59 -2.46 -1.37 4.20
C TRP A 59 -1.11 -2.05 4.12
N ILE A 60 -0.94 -3.08 4.95
CA ILE A 60 0.21 -3.96 4.94
C ILE A 60 -0.31 -5.38 4.74
N PHE A 61 0.18 -6.04 3.71
CA PHE A 61 0.08 -7.48 3.58
C PHE A 61 1.43 -8.09 3.94
N ILE A 62 1.44 -8.92 4.95
CA ILE A 62 2.59 -9.77 5.27
C ILE A 62 2.29 -11.12 4.63
N GLY A 63 2.95 -11.40 3.51
CA GLY A 63 2.82 -12.64 2.77
C GLY A 63 3.83 -13.71 3.19
N ALA A 64 3.73 -14.87 2.55
CA ALA A 64 4.75 -15.92 2.59
C ALA A 64 5.91 -15.59 1.65
N THR A 65 7.05 -16.29 1.79
CA THR A 65 8.21 -16.24 0.86
C THR A 65 7.91 -16.58 -0.58
N ASN A 66 6.70 -17.08 -0.85
CA ASN A 66 6.30 -17.63 -2.13
C ASN A 66 5.33 -16.71 -2.88
N VAL A 67 4.87 -15.60 -2.29
CA VAL A 67 4.02 -14.63 -3.00
C VAL A 67 4.86 -13.89 -4.05
N THR A 68 4.41 -13.91 -5.30
CA THR A 68 5.04 -13.20 -6.43
C THR A 68 4.33 -11.92 -6.79
N TYR A 69 3.02 -11.89 -6.55
CA TYR A 69 2.15 -10.79 -6.89
C TYR A 69 0.97 -10.79 -5.94
N ALA A 70 0.57 -9.60 -5.47
CA ALA A 70 -0.63 -9.43 -4.69
C ALA A 70 -1.27 -8.07 -4.96
N VAL A 71 -2.59 -8.02 -4.90
CA VAL A 71 -3.41 -6.81 -5.02
C VAL A 71 -4.41 -6.76 -3.89
N ILE A 72 -4.68 -5.57 -3.38
CA ILE A 72 -5.81 -5.37 -2.47
C ILE A 72 -7.03 -4.94 -3.29
N LEU A 73 -8.19 -5.51 -2.99
CA LEU A 73 -9.48 -5.15 -3.55
C LEU A 73 -10.34 -4.53 -2.46
N VAL A 74 -10.98 -3.41 -2.78
CA VAL A 74 -12.02 -2.80 -1.94
C VAL A 74 -13.30 -2.74 -2.74
N ASP A 75 -14.31 -3.52 -2.34
CA ASP A 75 -15.55 -3.74 -3.11
C ASP A 75 -15.31 -4.14 -4.58
N GLY A 76 -14.22 -4.87 -4.82
CA GLY A 76 -13.81 -5.32 -6.15
C GLY A 76 -13.00 -4.30 -6.97
N GLU A 77 -12.77 -3.09 -6.46
CA GLU A 77 -11.82 -2.14 -7.05
C GLU A 77 -10.38 -2.54 -6.67
N GLU A 78 -9.53 -2.75 -7.66
CA GLU A 78 -8.15 -3.21 -7.47
C GLU A 78 -7.18 -2.06 -7.20
N PHE A 79 -6.35 -2.24 -6.18
CA PHE A 79 -5.24 -1.35 -5.84
C PHE A 79 -3.94 -2.18 -5.79
N PRO A 80 -2.99 -1.94 -6.72
CA PRO A 80 -1.71 -2.65 -6.72
C PRO A 80 -0.82 -2.17 -5.57
N ALA A 81 0.16 -2.99 -5.19
CA ALA A 81 1.15 -2.61 -4.18
C ALA A 81 1.96 -1.37 -4.63
N ASN A 82 2.05 -0.38 -3.74
CA ASN A 82 2.80 0.86 -3.94
C ASN A 82 4.30 0.62 -3.85
N THR A 83 4.72 -0.27 -2.96
CA THR A 83 6.13 -0.58 -2.70
C THR A 83 6.25 -1.98 -2.13
N TYR A 84 7.24 -2.71 -2.64
CA TYR A 84 7.69 -3.99 -2.09
C TYR A 84 8.86 -3.70 -1.15
N GLN A 85 8.68 -3.82 0.16
CA GLN A 85 9.83 -3.91 1.06
C GLN A 85 10.16 -5.38 1.20
N GLY A 86 11.41 -5.77 0.91
CA GLY A 86 11.84 -7.18 0.95
C GLY A 86 11.41 -7.89 2.25
N ASN A 87 11.37 -9.23 2.21
CA ASN A 87 10.74 -10.11 3.21
C ASN A 87 9.21 -10.29 3.08
N ASN A 88 8.66 -10.19 1.86
CA ASN A 88 7.25 -10.49 1.55
C ASN A 88 6.28 -9.55 2.28
N VAL A 89 6.63 -8.27 2.34
CA VAL A 89 5.77 -7.24 2.90
C VAL A 89 5.37 -6.28 1.78
N ASP A 90 4.08 -6.30 1.46
CA ASP A 90 3.49 -5.45 0.44
C ASP A 90 2.72 -4.31 1.09
N PHE A 91 2.96 -3.09 0.61
CA PHE A 91 2.27 -1.89 1.06
C PHE A 91 1.28 -1.45 0.00
N TYR A 92 0.06 -1.12 0.42
CA TYR A 92 -0.98 -0.60 -0.47
C TYR A 92 -1.47 0.74 0.04
N THR A 93 -1.90 1.56 -0.91
CA THR A 93 -2.59 2.81 -0.64
C THR A 93 -3.93 2.80 -1.36
N THR A 94 -5.01 2.95 -0.61
CA THR A 94 -6.37 3.07 -1.15
C THR A 94 -6.90 4.48 -0.89
N PRO A 95 -7.99 4.90 -1.56
CA PRO A 95 -8.76 6.06 -1.14
C PRO A 95 -9.10 5.97 0.35
N TYR A 96 -9.25 7.14 0.97
CA TYR A 96 -9.74 7.22 2.34
C TYR A 96 -11.17 6.68 2.44
N TYR A 97 -11.42 5.89 3.49
CA TYR A 97 -12.75 5.46 3.88
C TYR A 97 -12.91 5.73 5.38
N GLU A 98 -14.06 6.29 5.77
CA GLU A 98 -14.42 6.34 7.20
C GLU A 98 -14.45 4.92 7.78
N PHE A 99 -13.97 4.74 9.01
CA PHE A 99 -13.77 3.40 9.56
C PHE A 99 -15.07 2.57 9.63
N ASP A 100 -16.19 3.18 9.99
CA ASP A 100 -17.48 2.48 10.03
C ASP A 100 -17.98 2.15 8.62
N THR A 101 -17.74 3.04 7.64
CA THR A 101 -18.01 2.74 6.23
C THR A 101 -17.12 1.60 5.72
N LEU A 102 -15.84 1.58 6.12
CA LEU A 102 -14.88 0.57 5.70
C LEU A 102 -15.24 -0.84 6.21
N LYS A 103 -15.84 -0.96 7.41
CA LYS A 103 -16.34 -2.23 7.94
C LYS A 103 -17.49 -2.82 7.14
N ASP A 104 -18.25 -1.98 6.44
CA ASP A 104 -19.34 -2.41 5.58
C ASP A 104 -18.86 -2.79 4.16
N LYS A 105 -17.57 -2.61 3.87
CA LYS A 105 -16.94 -2.95 2.59
C LYS A 105 -16.32 -4.33 2.62
N THR A 106 -16.24 -4.95 1.44
CA THR A 106 -15.45 -6.18 1.25
C THR A 106 -14.03 -5.80 0.91
N VAL A 107 -13.09 -6.04 1.84
CA VAL A 107 -11.66 -5.81 1.63
C VAL A 107 -10.93 -7.14 1.56
N THR A 108 -10.30 -7.42 0.42
CA THR A 108 -9.68 -8.72 0.13
C THR A 108 -8.29 -8.51 -0.48
N VAL A 109 -7.29 -9.29 -0.08
CA VAL A 109 -6.04 -9.41 -0.83
C VAL A 109 -6.13 -10.65 -1.71
N GLN A 110 -5.94 -10.49 -3.02
CA GLN A 110 -5.71 -11.59 -3.93
C GLN A 110 -4.22 -11.72 -4.20
N TYR A 111 -3.70 -12.94 -4.23
CA TYR A 111 -2.27 -13.20 -4.38
C TYR A 111 -2.00 -14.35 -5.36
N ALA A 112 -0.83 -14.31 -5.98
CA ALA A 112 -0.27 -15.37 -6.80
C ALA A 112 1.05 -15.86 -6.20
N LEU A 113 1.28 -17.16 -6.26
CA LEU A 113 2.43 -17.87 -5.73
C LEU A 113 3.43 -18.19 -6.85
N ASN A 114 4.72 -18.27 -6.51
CA ASN A 114 5.76 -18.75 -7.42
C ASN A 114 5.67 -20.26 -7.66
N ASP A 115 5.00 -20.97 -6.76
CA ASP A 115 4.81 -22.41 -6.75
C ASP A 115 3.32 -22.70 -6.50
N PRO A 116 2.60 -23.36 -7.43
CA PRO A 116 1.18 -23.65 -7.28
C PRO A 116 0.86 -24.61 -6.12
N ASP A 117 1.85 -25.38 -5.64
CA ASP A 117 1.69 -26.29 -4.49
C ASP A 117 2.06 -25.61 -3.16
N ALA A 118 2.55 -24.37 -3.20
CA ALA A 118 2.86 -23.61 -1.99
C ALA A 118 1.58 -23.17 -1.28
N ASN A 119 1.70 -22.96 0.04
CA ASN A 119 0.68 -22.34 0.85
C ASN A 119 1.19 -21.00 1.38
N LEU A 120 0.27 -20.15 1.79
CA LEU A 120 0.62 -19.01 2.62
C LEU A 120 1.22 -19.47 3.96
N ASP A 121 2.08 -18.64 4.52
CA ASP A 121 2.59 -18.81 5.89
C ASP A 121 1.40 -18.70 6.85
N ALA A 122 1.44 -19.44 7.96
CA ALA A 122 0.43 -19.34 9.01
C ALA A 122 0.34 -17.92 9.63
N ASN A 123 1.36 -17.10 9.44
CA ASN A 123 1.41 -15.70 9.85
C ASN A 123 0.95 -14.73 8.76
N ALA A 124 0.49 -15.22 7.61
CA ALA A 124 0.01 -14.35 6.54
C ALA A 124 -1.19 -13.55 7.01
N MET A 125 -1.13 -12.22 6.87
CA MET A 125 -2.18 -11.33 7.34
C MET A 125 -2.23 -10.05 6.53
N ILE A 126 -3.44 -9.52 6.39
CA ILE A 126 -3.69 -8.15 5.94
C ILE A 126 -3.99 -7.28 7.17
N THR A 127 -3.37 -6.10 7.21
CA THR A 127 -3.39 -5.19 8.35
C THR A 127 -3.59 -3.76 7.87
N LEU A 128 -4.48 -3.01 8.51
CA LEU A 128 -4.64 -1.57 8.29
C LEU A 128 -3.61 -0.83 9.17
N SER A 129 -2.57 -0.30 8.54
CA SER A 129 -1.44 0.35 9.24
C SER A 129 -1.74 1.80 9.62
N HIS A 130 -2.41 2.55 8.74
CA HIS A 130 -2.75 3.95 8.98
C HIS A 130 -4.03 4.33 8.23
N TYR A 131 -4.89 5.15 8.85
CA TYR A 131 -6.09 5.67 8.19
C TYR A 131 -6.32 7.17 8.31
N CYS A 132 -5.46 7.97 8.94
CA CYS A 132 -5.76 9.39 9.09
C CYS A 132 -5.56 10.16 7.77
N PRO A 133 -6.55 10.96 7.32
CA PRO A 133 -6.39 11.81 6.15
C PRO A 133 -5.53 13.02 6.54
N GLY A 134 -4.57 13.40 5.71
CA GLY A 134 -3.87 14.69 5.80
C GLY A 134 -2.37 14.64 6.08
N ASP A 135 -1.70 15.70 5.62
CA ASP A 135 -0.25 15.90 5.59
C ASP A 135 0.42 15.55 6.91
N TYR A 136 1.10 14.41 6.93
CA TYR A 136 2.17 14.21 7.90
C TYR A 136 3.26 15.22 7.51
N GLU A 137 3.23 16.42 8.11
CA GLU A 137 4.42 17.24 8.26
C GLU A 137 5.44 16.31 8.91
N VAL A 138 6.32 15.71 8.10
CA VAL A 138 7.51 15.02 8.60
C VAL A 138 8.11 16.03 9.57
N PRO A 139 8.19 15.72 10.88
CA PRO A 139 8.81 16.64 11.81
C PRO A 139 10.16 16.93 11.19
N GLU A 140 10.41 18.18 10.81
CA GLU A 140 11.73 18.55 10.32
C GLU A 140 12.65 18.22 11.48
N PHE A 141 13.31 17.06 11.40
CA PHE A 141 14.41 16.77 12.29
C PHE A 141 15.28 18.01 12.20
N PRO A 142 15.77 18.56 13.31
CA PRO A 142 16.59 19.77 13.31
C PRO A 142 17.95 19.43 12.70
N THR A 143 17.95 19.14 11.40
CA THR A 143 19.04 18.68 10.55
C THR A 143 20.10 19.76 10.48
N ILE A 144 19.72 21.00 10.78
CA ILE A 144 20.59 22.17 10.81
C ILE A 144 21.07 22.49 12.24
N ALA A 145 20.28 22.23 13.30
CA ALA A 145 20.68 22.63 14.65
C ALA A 145 21.76 21.72 15.26
N VAL A 146 21.70 20.42 15.01
CA VAL A 146 22.66 19.45 15.58
C VAL A 146 24.07 19.65 15.01
N PRO A 147 24.28 19.79 13.68
CA PRO A 147 25.62 20.06 13.14
C PRO A 147 26.18 21.41 13.60
N ILE A 148 25.34 22.45 13.68
CA ILE A 148 25.78 23.78 14.10
C ILE A 148 26.21 23.79 15.58
N ALA A 149 25.43 23.18 16.47
CA ALA A 149 25.79 23.09 17.89
C ALA A 149 27.10 22.31 18.10
N ALA A 150 27.32 21.25 17.32
CA ALA A 150 28.57 20.48 17.36
C ALA A 150 29.78 21.31 16.88
N ILE A 151 29.64 22.07 15.79
CA ILE A 151 30.70 22.95 15.28
C ILE A 151 31.05 24.05 16.30
N ILE A 152 30.05 24.69 16.89
CA ILE A 152 30.25 25.74 17.92
C ILE A 152 30.90 25.13 19.17
N GLY A 153 30.45 23.96 19.62
CA GLY A 153 31.02 23.26 20.77
C GLY A 153 32.50 22.90 20.57
N ILE A 154 32.86 22.40 19.38
CA ILE A 154 34.26 22.09 19.02
C ILE A 154 35.10 23.37 18.95
N ALA A 155 34.58 24.44 18.34
CA ALA A 155 35.29 25.73 18.25
C ALA A 155 35.59 26.32 19.64
N PHE A 156 34.64 26.25 20.58
CA PHE A 156 34.82 26.70 21.96
C PHE A 156 35.85 25.85 22.72
N LEU A 157 35.80 24.51 22.57
CA LEU A 157 36.81 23.59 23.11
C LEU A 157 38.21 23.87 22.57
N MET A 158 38.34 24.23 21.29
CA MET A 158 39.62 24.56 20.67
C MET A 158 40.16 25.94 21.10
N GLN A 159 39.30 26.93 21.35
CA GLN A 159 39.71 28.23 21.91
C GLN A 159 40.26 28.09 23.34
N ARG A 160 39.61 27.29 24.19
CA ARG A 160 40.02 27.12 25.60
C ARG A 160 41.35 26.39 25.81
N ARG A 161 41.90 25.76 24.75
CA ARG A 161 43.21 25.08 24.78
C ARG A 161 44.39 25.98 24.38
N LYS A 162 44.12 27.23 23.97
CA LYS A 162 45.15 28.21 23.57
C LYS A 162 45.46 29.26 24.65
N GLU A 163 44.70 29.25 25.75
CA GLU A 163 45.07 29.88 27.02
C GLU A 163 45.82 28.86 27.89
#